data_AF-A0A0V8IRN8-F1
#
_entry.id   AF-A0A0V8IRN8-F1
#
_cell.length_a   1.000
_cell.length_b   1.000
_cell.length_c   1.000
_cell.angle_alpha   90.00
_cell.angle_beta   90.00
_cell.angle_gamma   90.00
#
_symmetry.space_group_name_H-M   'P 1'
#
loop_
_entity.id
_entity.type
_entity.pdbx_description
1 polymer ?
#
loop_
_entity_poly.entity_id
_entity_poly.type
_entity_poly.pdbx_seq_one_letter_code
_entity_poly.pdbx_strand_id
1 'polypeptide(L)'
;MKKGVNRMEQKEKKGNELFSWIKSIVFALVLVYIIKTFFFAPYMVEGASMSPTLHNHDKLYVNKIIYSVTEPKVGDIVIIKGDDKRYVKRVIGVEGDTIQVKKDKLLVNGKPVKEPYLNQNKKQARTLGVYLTEDFGPIKIPKGKCFVMGDNRLNSMDSRNGLGLINIDSIEGKSEVVIYPFKDIRKTD
;
A
#
# COMPACT_ATOMS: atom_id res chain seq x y z
N MET A 1 -45.69 16.43 -51.37
CA MET A 1 -45.40 17.19 -50.13
C MET A 1 -44.79 16.36 -48.96
N LYS A 2 -44.21 15.17 -49.15
CA LYS A 2 -43.68 14.32 -48.02
C LYS A 2 -42.17 14.44 -47.71
N LYS A 3 -41.38 15.21 -48.46
CA LYS A 3 -39.90 15.28 -48.28
C LYS A 3 -39.42 16.20 -47.14
N GLY A 4 -40.25 17.13 -46.65
CA GLY A 4 -39.86 18.10 -45.62
C GLY A 4 -39.92 17.58 -44.18
N VAL A 5 -40.91 16.74 -43.87
CA VAL A 5 -41.13 16.19 -42.51
C VAL A 5 -40.01 15.22 -42.10
N ASN A 6 -39.57 14.38 -43.03
CA ASN A 6 -38.51 13.37 -42.78
C ASN A 6 -37.14 14.00 -42.46
N ARG A 7 -36.88 15.24 -42.93
CA ARG A 7 -35.61 15.94 -42.71
C ARG A 7 -35.55 16.64 -41.35
N MET A 8 -36.70 17.02 -40.78
CA MET A 8 -36.78 17.60 -39.43
C MET A 8 -36.72 16.51 -38.34
N GLU A 9 -37.44 15.40 -38.50
CA GLU A 9 -37.34 14.24 -37.58
C GLU A 9 -35.94 13.62 -37.54
N GLN A 10 -35.26 13.49 -38.68
CA GLN A 10 -33.88 13.00 -38.70
C GLN A 10 -32.89 13.94 -38.00
N LYS A 11 -33.13 15.26 -38.03
CA LYS A 11 -32.28 16.25 -37.37
C LYS A 11 -32.48 16.23 -35.85
N GLU A 12 -33.72 16.11 -35.39
CA GLU A 12 -34.04 15.95 -33.95
C GLU A 12 -33.49 14.63 -33.40
N LYS A 13 -33.67 13.51 -34.11
CA LYS A 13 -33.10 12.22 -33.69
C LYS A 13 -31.57 12.25 -33.60
N LYS A 14 -30.87 12.85 -34.58
CA LYS A 14 -29.41 13.01 -34.53
C LYS A 14 -28.94 13.91 -33.38
N GLY A 15 -29.66 14.98 -33.08
CA GLY A 15 -29.34 15.88 -31.95
C GLY A 15 -29.49 15.17 -30.60
N ASN A 16 -30.55 14.39 -30.43
CA ASN A 16 -30.79 13.60 -29.22
C ASN A 16 -29.80 12.44 -29.07
N GLU A 17 -29.43 11.79 -30.17
CA GLU A 17 -28.37 10.76 -30.16
C GLU A 17 -27.01 11.35 -29.77
N LEU A 18 -26.59 12.46 -30.39
CA LEU A 18 -25.33 13.12 -30.06
C LEU A 18 -25.30 13.57 -28.59
N PHE A 19 -26.39 14.13 -28.08
CA PHE A 19 -26.50 14.53 -26.68
C PHE A 19 -26.44 13.33 -25.70
N SER A 20 -27.02 12.19 -26.07
CA SER A 20 -26.93 10.94 -25.30
C SER A 20 -25.48 10.41 -25.23
N TRP A 21 -24.77 10.43 -26.36
CA TRP A 21 -23.35 10.06 -26.41
C TRP A 21 -22.50 10.99 -25.55
N ILE A 22 -22.72 12.31 -25.64
CA ILE A 22 -22.01 13.30 -24.81
C ILE A 22 -22.28 13.05 -23.32
N LYS A 23 -23.54 12.86 -22.92
CA LYS A 23 -23.89 12.58 -21.51
C LYS A 23 -23.23 11.30 -20.99
N SER A 24 -23.16 10.25 -21.81
CA SER A 24 -22.53 8.98 -21.46
C SER A 24 -21.01 9.13 -21.30
N ILE A 25 -20.36 9.91 -22.18
CA ILE A 25 -18.93 10.22 -22.08
C ILE A 25 -18.66 11.04 -20.81
N VAL A 26 -19.45 12.07 -20.54
CA VAL A 26 -19.33 12.87 -19.31
C VAL A 26 -19.50 12.00 -18.07
N PHE A 27 -20.51 11.13 -18.05
CA PHE A 27 -20.72 10.20 -16.94
C PHE A 27 -19.53 9.26 -16.74
N ALA A 28 -18.98 8.69 -17.82
CA ALA A 28 -17.80 7.84 -17.76
C ALA A 28 -16.56 8.60 -17.23
N LEU A 29 -16.35 9.84 -17.66
CA LEU A 29 -15.25 10.69 -17.18
C LEU A 29 -15.39 11.01 -15.69
N VAL A 30 -16.60 11.34 -15.23
CA VAL A 30 -16.89 11.58 -13.80
C VAL A 30 -16.64 10.31 -13.00
N LEU A 31 -17.10 9.16 -13.49
CA LEU A 31 -16.90 7.87 -12.82
C LEU A 31 -15.41 7.54 -12.71
N VAL A 32 -14.64 7.70 -13.80
CA VAL A 32 -13.18 7.49 -13.81
C VAL A 32 -12.48 8.46 -12.85
N TYR A 33 -12.91 9.72 -12.79
CA TYR A 33 -12.37 10.70 -11.85
C TYR A 33 -12.61 10.30 -10.39
N ILE A 34 -13.83 9.87 -10.05
CA ILE A 34 -14.16 9.37 -8.70
C ILE A 34 -13.32 8.13 -8.38
N ILE A 35 -13.25 7.16 -9.28
CA ILE A 35 -12.45 5.94 -9.10
C ILE A 35 -10.98 6.28 -8.85
N LYS A 36 -10.39 7.15 -9.67
CA LYS A 36 -8.99 7.58 -9.52
C LYS A 36 -8.74 8.41 -8.26
N THR A 37 -9.71 9.19 -7.80
CA THR A 37 -9.53 10.04 -6.61
C THR A 37 -9.64 9.22 -5.32
N PHE A 38 -10.61 8.32 -5.26
CA PHE A 38 -10.99 7.65 -4.01
C PHE A 38 -10.49 6.21 -3.87
N PHE A 39 -10.34 5.46 -4.97
CA PHE A 39 -10.13 4.01 -4.90
C PHE A 39 -8.65 3.64 -5.08
N PHE A 40 -7.95 4.31 -6.01
CA PHE A 40 -6.61 3.91 -6.44
C PHE A 40 -5.68 5.10 -6.63
N ALA A 41 -4.54 5.08 -5.95
CA ALA A 41 -3.47 6.05 -6.19
C ALA A 41 -2.15 5.31 -6.48
N PRO A 42 -1.44 5.67 -7.57
CA PRO A 42 -0.09 5.17 -7.78
C PRO A 42 0.87 5.87 -6.81
N TYR A 43 1.66 5.10 -6.08
CA TYR A 43 2.74 5.62 -5.23
C TYR A 43 4.09 5.17 -5.78
N MET A 44 5.08 6.05 -5.73
CA MET A 44 6.46 5.68 -6.06
C MET A 44 7.22 5.40 -4.78
N VAL A 45 7.95 4.30 -4.74
CA VAL A 45 8.84 3.97 -3.63
C VAL A 45 10.07 4.87 -3.71
N GLU A 46 10.36 5.55 -2.60
CA GLU A 46 11.57 6.36 -2.44
C GLU A 46 12.44 5.78 -1.32
N GLY A 47 13.69 5.49 -1.66
CA GLY A 47 14.67 4.88 -0.76
C GLY A 47 14.66 3.35 -0.76
N ALA A 48 15.41 2.75 0.16
CA ALA A 48 15.73 1.32 0.17
C ALA A 48 15.17 0.55 1.38
N SER A 49 14.32 1.18 2.20
CA SER A 49 13.87 0.61 3.49
C SER A 49 13.05 -0.68 3.38
N MET A 50 12.49 -0.96 2.20
CA MET A 50 11.70 -2.17 1.91
C MET A 50 12.44 -3.16 1.00
N SER A 51 13.72 -2.92 0.69
CA SER A 51 14.52 -3.83 -0.13
C SER A 51 14.79 -5.16 0.59
N PRO A 52 14.70 -6.31 -0.10
CA PRO A 52 14.53 -6.49 -1.55
C PRO A 52 13.07 -6.59 -2.02
N THR A 53 12.09 -6.57 -1.12
CA THR A 53 10.68 -6.71 -1.48
C THR A 53 10.23 -5.61 -2.42
N LEU A 54 10.57 -4.36 -2.08
CA LEU A 54 10.34 -3.19 -2.92
C LEU A 54 11.65 -2.45 -3.19
N HIS A 55 11.86 -2.08 -4.45
CA HIS A 55 13.02 -1.34 -4.91
C HIS A 55 12.72 0.14 -5.05
N ASN A 56 13.77 0.96 -4.98
CA ASN A 56 13.65 2.39 -5.22
C ASN A 56 13.10 2.64 -6.64
N HIS A 57 12.16 3.57 -6.77
CA HIS A 57 11.39 3.88 -7.98
C HIS A 57 10.38 2.83 -8.47
N ASP A 58 10.13 1.75 -7.72
CA ASP A 58 8.97 0.88 -7.97
C ASP A 58 7.69 1.72 -7.88
N LYS A 59 6.77 1.54 -8.84
CA LYS A 59 5.42 2.13 -8.73
C LYS A 59 4.45 1.10 -8.20
N LEU A 60 3.80 1.43 -7.10
CA LEU A 60 2.87 0.59 -6.40
C LEU A 60 1.43 0.92 -6.79
N TYR A 61 0.65 -0.13 -6.97
CA TYR A 61 -0.80 -0.04 -6.96
C TYR A 61 -1.30 -0.23 -5.52
N VAL A 62 -1.98 0.80 -5.02
CA VAL A 62 -2.42 0.88 -3.62
C VAL A 62 -3.93 0.95 -3.54
N ASN A 63 -4.51 0.04 -2.76
CA ASN A 63 -5.92 0.02 -2.41
C ASN A 63 -6.15 0.92 -1.19
N LYS A 64 -6.84 2.04 -1.40
CA LYS A 64 -7.08 3.05 -0.35
C LYS A 64 -8.29 2.75 0.54
N ILE A 65 -9.21 1.91 0.07
CA ILE A 65 -10.51 1.69 0.72
C ILE A 65 -10.46 0.51 1.68
N ILE A 66 -9.50 -0.40 1.49
CA ILE A 66 -9.43 -1.65 2.26
C ILE A 66 -9.51 -1.43 3.78
N TYR A 67 -8.89 -0.36 4.30
CA TYR A 67 -8.89 -0.08 5.74
C TYR A 67 -10.04 0.80 6.24
N SER A 68 -10.92 1.26 5.35
CA SER A 68 -12.23 1.78 5.74
C SER A 68 -13.24 0.67 6.07
N VAL A 69 -12.94 -0.57 5.68
CA VAL A 69 -13.85 -1.73 5.80
C VAL A 69 -13.23 -2.86 6.62
N THR A 70 -11.90 -2.98 6.64
CA THR A 70 -11.18 -4.05 7.32
C THR A 70 -10.02 -3.49 8.14
N GLU A 71 -9.52 -4.24 9.12
CA GLU A 71 -8.32 -3.85 9.86
C GLU A 71 -7.04 -4.31 9.13
N PRO A 72 -5.92 -3.59 9.28
CA PRO A 72 -4.61 -4.04 8.81
C PRO A 72 -4.25 -5.40 9.38
N LYS A 73 -3.65 -6.25 8.56
CA LYS A 73 -3.24 -7.61 8.94
C LYS A 73 -1.74 -7.72 8.95
N VAL A 74 -1.23 -8.64 9.77
CA VAL A 74 0.19 -8.99 9.78
C VAL A 74 0.61 -9.42 8.37
N GLY A 75 1.71 -8.86 7.89
CA GLY A 75 2.25 -9.08 6.55
C GLY A 75 1.84 -8.03 5.52
N ASP A 76 0.78 -7.25 5.77
CA ASP A 76 0.36 -6.19 4.84
C ASP A 76 1.46 -5.14 4.66
N ILE A 77 1.70 -4.72 3.42
CA ILE A 77 2.55 -3.57 3.13
C ILE A 77 1.67 -2.33 2.98
N VAL A 78 1.91 -1.33 3.82
CA VAL A 78 1.02 -0.19 4.00
C VAL A 78 1.73 1.12 3.68
N ILE A 79 0.97 2.06 3.13
CA ILE A 79 1.40 3.46 2.95
C ILE A 79 0.91 4.25 4.15
N ILE A 80 1.84 4.86 4.88
CA ILE A 80 1.60 5.62 6.11
C ILE A 80 1.85 7.09 5.81
N LYS A 81 0.89 7.94 6.17
CA LYS A 81 1.04 9.40 6.12
C LYS A 81 1.82 9.87 7.35
N GLY A 82 3.02 10.40 7.13
CA GLY A 82 3.73 11.20 8.13
C GLY A 82 3.54 12.70 7.91
N ASP A 83 4.25 13.49 8.71
CA ASP A 83 4.13 14.96 8.68
C ASP A 83 4.63 15.54 7.36
N ASP A 84 5.87 15.25 6.97
CA ASP A 84 6.50 15.80 5.77
C ASP A 84 6.56 14.80 4.60
N LYS A 85 6.40 13.51 4.88
CA LYS A 85 6.54 12.45 3.87
C LYS A 85 5.71 11.23 4.18
N ARG A 86 5.60 10.36 3.18
CA ARG A 86 4.95 9.05 3.30
C ARG A 86 5.97 7.96 3.55
N TYR A 87 5.55 6.92 4.24
CA TYR A 87 6.35 5.75 4.51
C TYR A 87 5.67 4.51 3.96
N VAL A 88 6.44 3.63 3.31
CA VAL A 88 6.00 2.27 3.01
C VAL A 88 6.67 1.31 3.98
N LYS A 89 5.88 0.51 4.69
CA LYS A 89 6.34 -0.45 5.72
C LYS A 89 5.46 -1.68 5.74
N ARG A 90 5.98 -2.79 6.28
CA ARG A 90 5.21 -4.02 6.52
C ARG A 90 4.63 -4.01 7.93
N VAL A 91 3.35 -4.37 8.07
CA VAL A 91 2.70 -4.61 9.36
C VAL A 91 3.25 -5.89 9.97
N ILE A 92 3.76 -5.79 11.19
CA ILE A 92 4.37 -6.90 11.94
C ILE A 92 3.50 -7.33 13.11
N GLY A 93 2.74 -6.40 13.69
CA GLY A 93 1.79 -6.67 14.76
C GLY A 93 0.60 -5.74 14.71
N VAL A 94 -0.53 -6.22 15.22
CA VAL A 94 -1.80 -5.48 15.27
C VAL A 94 -2.29 -5.32 16.71
N GLU A 95 -3.43 -4.67 16.89
CA GLU A 95 -4.04 -4.46 18.21
C GLU A 95 -4.02 -5.73 19.08
N GLY A 96 -3.56 -5.58 20.33
CA GLY A 96 -3.48 -6.67 21.30
C GLY A 96 -2.20 -7.49 21.25
N ASP A 97 -1.48 -7.50 20.13
CA ASP A 97 -0.21 -8.23 20.02
C ASP A 97 0.87 -7.65 20.92
N THR A 98 1.77 -8.52 21.39
CA THR A 98 3.03 -8.14 22.03
C THR A 98 4.19 -8.46 21.11
N ILE A 99 4.95 -7.44 20.71
CA ILE A 99 6.09 -7.55 19.80
C ILE A 99 7.39 -7.50 20.58
N GLN A 100 8.26 -8.48 20.32
CA GLN A 100 9.61 -8.54 20.87
C GLN A 100 10.57 -9.06 19.80
N VAL A 101 11.79 -8.55 19.78
CA VAL A 101 12.90 -9.14 19.03
C VAL A 101 13.98 -9.55 20.01
N LYS A 102 14.47 -10.78 19.91
CA LYS A 102 15.60 -11.29 20.69
C LYS A 102 16.53 -12.11 19.80
N LYS A 103 17.81 -11.74 19.76
CA LYS A 103 18.86 -12.43 18.97
C LYS A 103 18.41 -12.67 17.52
N ASP A 104 17.95 -11.61 16.85
CA ASP A 104 17.45 -11.60 15.46
C ASP A 104 16.22 -12.48 15.19
N LYS A 105 15.48 -12.87 16.25
CA LYS A 105 14.20 -13.58 16.14
C LYS A 105 13.07 -12.67 16.56
N LEU A 106 12.14 -12.44 15.64
CA LEU A 106 10.86 -11.81 15.93
C LEU A 106 9.97 -12.78 16.72
N LEU A 107 9.45 -12.31 17.86
CA LEU A 107 8.44 -12.97 18.65
C LEU A 107 7.17 -12.12 18.67
N VAL A 108 6.05 -12.76 18.35
CA VAL A 108 4.71 -12.17 18.47
C VAL A 108 3.96 -12.97 19.52
N ASN A 109 3.50 -12.31 20.58
CA ASN A 109 2.88 -12.95 21.74
C ASN A 109 3.75 -14.09 22.34
N GLY A 110 5.06 -13.86 22.39
CA GLY A 110 6.06 -14.81 22.89
C GLY A 110 6.38 -15.98 21.95
N LYS A 111 5.72 -16.08 20.79
CA LYS A 111 5.95 -17.15 19.81
C LYS A 111 6.83 -16.65 18.66
N PRO A 112 7.88 -17.39 18.28
CA PRO A 112 8.73 -17.00 17.15
C PRO A 112 7.95 -17.03 15.84
N VAL A 113 8.13 -16.02 14.99
CA VAL A 113 7.49 -15.90 13.68
C VAL A 113 8.50 -16.11 12.56
N LYS A 114 8.08 -16.80 11.49
CA LYS A 114 8.89 -16.96 10.28
C LYS A 114 8.77 -15.72 9.41
N GLU A 115 9.91 -15.22 8.94
CA GLU A 115 10.00 -14.03 8.10
C GLU A 115 10.74 -14.36 6.79
N PRO A 116 10.12 -15.13 5.86
CA PRO A 116 10.77 -15.58 4.64
C PRO A 116 11.19 -14.42 3.72
N TYR A 117 10.46 -13.30 3.76
CA TYR A 117 10.77 -12.07 3.02
C TYR A 117 12.12 -11.43 3.41
N LEU A 118 12.73 -11.85 4.53
CA LEU A 118 14.05 -11.39 4.97
C LEU A 118 15.20 -12.33 4.60
N ASN A 119 14.94 -13.45 3.90
CA ASN A 119 15.97 -14.46 3.65
C ASN A 119 17.25 -13.89 3.03
N GLN A 120 17.10 -12.94 2.10
CA GLN A 120 18.24 -12.27 1.45
C GLN A 120 18.99 -11.37 2.45
N ASN A 121 18.29 -10.50 3.18
CA ASN A 121 18.91 -9.61 4.16
C ASN A 121 19.57 -10.39 5.30
N LYS A 122 18.98 -11.52 5.72
CA LYS A 122 19.57 -12.43 6.73
C LYS A 122 20.86 -13.06 6.22
N LYS A 123 20.95 -13.44 4.94
CA LYS A 123 22.21 -13.89 4.33
C LYS A 123 23.26 -12.78 4.35
N GLN A 124 22.89 -11.57 3.94
CA GLN A 124 23.79 -10.42 3.93
C GLN A 124 24.30 -10.05 5.33
N ALA A 125 23.41 -9.98 6.33
CA ALA A 125 23.78 -9.69 7.71
C ALA A 125 24.76 -10.73 8.27
N ARG A 126 24.54 -12.03 7.99
CA ARG A 126 25.46 -13.10 8.36
C ARG A 126 26.84 -12.93 7.73
N THR A 127 26.94 -12.53 6.46
CA THR A 127 28.24 -12.27 5.82
C THR A 127 28.99 -11.10 6.44
N LEU A 128 28.26 -10.14 7.04
CA LEU A 128 28.83 -9.00 7.75
C LEU A 128 29.11 -9.30 9.24
N GLY A 129 28.73 -10.48 9.74
CA GLY A 129 28.90 -10.84 11.15
C GLY A 129 27.98 -10.06 12.11
N VAL A 130 26.87 -9.51 11.62
CA VAL A 130 25.94 -8.70 12.42
C VAL A 130 24.56 -9.37 12.52
N TYR A 131 23.80 -9.01 13.56
CA TYR A 131 22.37 -9.31 13.58
C TYR A 131 21.62 -8.39 12.62
N LEU A 132 20.67 -8.96 11.87
CA LEU A 132 19.85 -8.17 10.95
C LEU A 132 18.89 -7.25 11.74
N THR A 133 18.33 -7.77 12.82
CA THR A 133 17.38 -7.07 13.70
C THR A 133 17.92 -7.07 15.12
N GLU A 134 18.18 -5.87 15.65
CA GLU A 134 18.57 -5.67 17.04
C GLU A 134 17.44 -6.07 18.01
N ASP A 135 17.82 -6.33 19.26
CA ASP A 135 16.87 -6.63 20.32
C ASP A 135 15.93 -5.44 20.55
N PHE A 136 14.64 -5.73 20.67
CA PHE A 136 13.60 -4.71 20.79
C PHE A 136 12.43 -5.21 21.64
N GLY A 137 11.79 -4.30 22.36
CA GLY A 137 10.60 -4.60 23.15
C GLY A 137 10.89 -5.37 24.44
N PRO A 138 9.87 -6.01 25.06
CA PRO A 138 8.53 -6.22 24.52
C PRO A 138 7.68 -4.94 24.51
N ILE A 139 6.81 -4.80 23.50
CA ILE A 139 5.78 -3.75 23.45
C ILE A 139 4.42 -4.35 23.16
N LYS A 140 3.40 -4.00 23.95
CA LYS A 140 2.01 -4.36 23.68
C LYS A 140 1.35 -3.28 22.83
N ILE A 141 0.69 -3.69 21.76
CA ILE A 141 0.04 -2.79 20.82
C ILE A 141 -1.35 -2.43 21.36
N PRO A 142 -1.64 -1.15 21.63
CA PRO A 142 -2.94 -0.70 22.10
C PRO A 142 -3.96 -0.68 20.97
N LYS A 143 -5.22 -0.42 21.33
CA LYS A 143 -6.32 -0.32 20.39
C LYS A 143 -6.12 0.76 19.34
N GLY A 144 -6.51 0.46 18.10
CA GLY A 144 -6.44 1.39 16.96
C GLY A 144 -5.01 1.65 16.45
N LYS A 145 -4.02 0.84 16.85
CA LYS A 145 -2.64 0.96 16.41
C LYS A 145 -2.08 -0.33 15.83
N CYS A 146 -1.01 -0.21 15.07
CA CYS A 146 -0.20 -1.34 14.60
C CYS A 146 1.30 -1.05 14.74
N PHE A 147 2.10 -2.10 14.69
CA PHE A 147 3.56 -2.04 14.68
C PHE A 147 4.08 -2.41 13.31
N VAL A 148 4.95 -1.58 12.73
CA VAL A 148 5.43 -1.74 11.36
C VAL A 148 6.96 -1.76 11.29
N MET A 149 7.50 -2.52 10.35
CA MET A 149 8.94 -2.59 10.10
C MET A 149 9.23 -2.53 8.61
N GLY A 150 10.40 -2.00 8.25
CA GLY A 150 10.93 -2.16 6.90
C GLY A 150 11.53 -3.55 6.71
N ASP A 151 11.45 -4.09 5.50
CA ASP A 151 12.11 -5.37 5.18
C ASP A 151 13.64 -5.21 5.17
N ASN A 152 14.15 -4.03 4.81
CA ASN A 152 15.57 -3.70 4.96
C ASN A 152 15.88 -3.22 6.38
N ARG A 153 15.92 -4.16 7.33
CA ARG A 153 15.97 -3.91 8.78
C ARG A 153 17.09 -2.98 9.24
N LEU A 154 18.26 -3.06 8.61
CA LEU A 154 19.44 -2.24 8.93
C LEU A 154 19.33 -0.81 8.39
N ASN A 155 18.48 -0.57 7.38
CA ASN A 155 18.34 0.73 6.70
C ASN A 155 16.90 1.25 6.75
N SER A 156 16.17 0.90 7.80
CA SER A 156 14.76 1.26 7.96
C SER A 156 14.56 2.08 9.21
N MET A 157 14.05 3.30 9.02
CA MET A 157 13.37 4.05 10.07
C MET A 157 11.93 3.54 10.15
N ASP A 158 11.59 2.86 11.24
CA ASP A 158 10.30 2.21 11.45
C ASP A 158 9.85 2.27 12.92
N SER A 159 8.91 1.42 13.33
CA SER A 159 8.36 1.45 14.68
C SER A 159 9.41 1.23 15.78
N ARG A 160 10.58 0.65 15.46
CA ARG A 160 11.65 0.41 16.44
C ARG A 160 12.42 1.66 16.84
N ASN A 161 12.62 2.60 15.91
CA ASN A 161 13.68 3.61 16.02
C ASN A 161 13.30 5.00 15.48
N GLY A 162 12.02 5.26 15.16
CA GLY A 162 11.60 6.61 14.79
C GLY A 162 10.10 6.81 14.62
N LEU A 163 9.38 5.86 14.02
CA LEU A 163 7.93 6.03 13.76
C LEU A 163 7.04 5.70 14.96
N GLY A 164 7.53 4.86 15.89
CA GLY A 164 6.73 4.32 16.97
C GLY A 164 5.52 3.51 16.46
N LEU A 165 4.49 3.38 17.30
CA LEU A 165 3.26 2.71 16.94
C LEU A 165 2.41 3.58 16.01
N ILE A 166 1.93 2.99 14.93
CA ILE A 166 1.20 3.69 13.87
C ILE A 166 -0.29 3.66 14.17
N ASN A 167 -0.96 4.81 14.11
CA ASN A 167 -2.42 4.86 14.18
C ASN A 167 -3.00 4.31 12.87
N ILE A 168 -4.00 3.44 12.95
CA ILE A 168 -4.62 2.84 11.74
C ILE A 168 -5.15 3.94 10.81
N ASP A 169 -5.70 5.03 11.37
CA ASP A 169 -6.21 6.18 10.60
C ASP A 169 -5.14 6.96 9.82
N SER A 170 -3.86 6.77 10.14
CA SER A 170 -2.74 7.36 9.38
C SER A 170 -2.33 6.51 8.16
N ILE A 171 -2.91 5.32 8.00
CA ILE A 171 -2.65 4.44 6.87
C ILE A 171 -3.52 4.86 5.69
N GLU A 172 -2.89 5.29 4.59
CA GLU A 172 -3.58 5.72 3.37
C GLU A 172 -4.03 4.54 2.50
N GLY A 173 -3.47 3.34 2.70
CA GLY A 173 -3.88 2.14 1.98
C GLY A 173 -2.88 0.99 2.04
N LYS A 174 -3.27 -0.11 1.40
CA LYS A 174 -2.46 -1.33 1.23
C LYS A 174 -1.85 -1.39 -0.16
N SER A 175 -0.54 -1.60 -0.24
CA SER A 175 0.13 -1.97 -1.48
C SER A 175 -0.16 -3.43 -1.81
N GLU A 176 -0.60 -3.70 -3.03
CA GLU A 176 -0.90 -5.07 -3.50
C GLU A 176 0.02 -5.53 -4.63
N VAL A 177 0.41 -4.60 -5.51
CA VAL A 177 1.14 -4.93 -6.75
C VAL A 177 2.17 -3.84 -7.07
N VAL A 178 3.37 -4.25 -7.46
CA VAL A 178 4.32 -3.41 -8.20
C VAL A 178 3.93 -3.44 -9.67
N ILE A 179 3.57 -2.29 -10.24
CA ILE A 179 3.11 -2.16 -11.63
C ILE A 179 4.17 -1.60 -12.57
N TYR A 180 5.25 -1.05 -12.03
CA TYR A 180 6.39 -0.55 -12.80
C TYR A 180 7.69 -0.85 -12.05
N PRO A 181 8.76 -1.31 -12.73
CA PRO A 181 8.88 -1.46 -14.20
C PRO A 181 7.99 -2.55 -14.79
N PHE A 182 7.44 -2.34 -15.99
CA PHE A 182 6.45 -3.27 -16.60
C PHE A 182 6.98 -4.69 -16.85
N LYS A 183 8.31 -4.85 -16.90
CA LYS A 183 8.96 -6.16 -17.05
C LYS A 183 9.00 -6.96 -15.74
N ASP A 184 8.67 -6.33 -14.62
CA ASP A 184 8.72 -6.92 -13.27
C ASP A 184 7.44 -6.57 -12.49
N ILE A 185 6.29 -6.83 -13.12
CA ILE A 185 5.00 -6.72 -12.43
C ILE A 185 4.87 -7.91 -11.49
N ARG A 186 4.77 -7.63 -10.19
CA ARG A 186 4.72 -8.65 -9.15
C ARG A 186 3.83 -8.20 -7.99
N LYS A 187 3.30 -9.16 -7.24
CA LYS A 187 2.63 -8.85 -5.99
C LYS A 187 3.64 -8.46 -4.92
N THR A 188 3.18 -7.76 -3.89
CA THR A 188 4.05 -7.23 -2.82
C THR A 188 4.11 -8.10 -1.57
N ASP A 189 3.44 -9.25 -1.55
CA ASP A 189 3.38 -10.20 -0.44
C ASP A 189 4.62 -11.10 -0.30
#